data_AF-A0A849HYI8-F1
#
_entry.id   AF-A0A849HYI8-F1
#
_cell.length_a   1.000
_cell.length_b   1.000
_cell.length_c   1.000
_cell.angle_alpha   90.00
_cell.angle_beta   90.00
_cell.angle_gamma   90.00
#
_symmetry.space_group_name_H-M   'P 1'
#
loop_
_entity.id
_entity.type
_entity.pdbx_description
1 polymer ?
#
loop_
_entity_poly.entity_id
_entity_poly.type
_entity_poly.pdbx_seq_one_letter_code
_entity_poly.pdbx_strand_id
1 'polypeptide(L)' 'KFLDEVSLVGQPFIKDPDSKVGVVLKRAQAQVIQFIRFEVGEGIEKKSDNFVADVLAQARGN' A
#
# COMPACT_ATOMS: atom_id res chain seq x y z
N LYS A 1 2.62 7.05 18.26
CA LYS A 1 1.96 5.85 17.68
C LYS A 1 1.31 6.19 16.34
N PHE A 2 0.23 6.97 16.28
CA PHE A 2 -0.42 7.34 15.01
C PHE A 2 0.52 8.04 14.00
N LEU A 3 1.25 9.07 14.43
CA LEU A 3 2.20 9.78 13.55
C LEU A 3 3.36 8.89 13.08
N ASP A 4 3.75 7.89 13.87
CA ASP A 4 4.86 6.99 13.54
C ASP A 4 4.45 5.97 12.47
N GLU A 5 3.18 5.56 12.46
CA GLU A 5 2.64 4.60 11.48
C GLU A 5 2.37 5.26 10.13
N VAL A 6 2.06 6.56 10.10
CA VAL A 6 1.69 7.30 8.89
C VAL A 6 2.87 8.07 8.26
N SER A 7 3.95 8.33 9.03
CA SER A 7 5.14 9.02 8.52
C SER A 7 6.24 8.04 8.07
N LEU A 8 6.84 8.30 6.90
CA LEU A 8 7.94 7.49 6.37
C LEU A 8 9.08 7.32 7.39
N VAL A 9 9.46 8.39 8.09
CA VAL A 9 10.59 8.38 9.05
C VAL A 9 10.29 7.62 10.35
N GLY A 10 9.01 7.48 10.71
CA GLY A 10 8.56 6.78 11.91
C GLY A 10 8.40 5.28 11.72
N GLN A 11 8.31 4.82 10.47
CA GLN A 11 8.10 3.42 10.11
C GLN A 11 9.37 2.57 10.27
N PRO A 12 9.22 1.26 10.56
CA PRO A 12 10.31 0.30 10.47
C PRO A 12 10.90 0.23 9.06
N PHE A 13 12.21 0.05 8.96
CA PHE A 13 12.87 -0.09 7.67
C PHE A 13 12.74 -1.52 7.15
N ILE A 14 12.18 -1.71 5.96
CA ILE A 14 11.87 -3.06 5.41
C ILE A 14 13.10 -3.99 5.34
N LYS A 15 14.30 -3.45 5.13
CA LYS A 15 15.54 -4.25 5.07
C LYS A 15 16.17 -4.54 6.44
N ASP A 16 15.81 -3.76 7.46
CA ASP A 16 16.25 -3.91 8.85
C ASP A 16 15.10 -3.47 9.77
N PRO A 17 14.15 -4.38 10.07
CA PRO A 17 12.94 -4.04 10.81
C PRO A 17 13.19 -3.56 12.24
N ASP A 18 14.38 -3.79 12.79
CA ASP A 18 14.78 -3.34 14.13
C ASP A 18 15.09 -1.83 14.15
N SER A 19 15.36 -1.22 12.98
CA SER A 19 15.64 0.21 12.83
C SER A 19 14.48 0.94 12.15
N LYS A 20 14.08 2.11 12.66
CA LYS A 20 13.19 3.03 11.93
C LYS A 20 13.93 3.68 10.75
N VAL A 21 13.20 4.02 9.69
CA VAL A 21 13.75 4.72 8.50
C VAL A 21 14.48 6.01 8.89
N GLY A 22 13.96 6.78 9.85
CA GLY A 22 14.63 7.99 10.33
C GLY A 22 16.00 7.74 10.98
N VAL A 23 16.19 6.59 11.65
CA VAL A 23 17.49 6.20 12.22
C VAL A 23 18.48 5.85 11.12
N VAL A 24 18.03 5.14 10.09
CA VAL A 24 18.85 4.78 8.92
C VAL A 24 19.32 6.04 8.19
N LEU A 25 18.42 6.99 7.94
CA LEU A 25 18.74 8.28 7.31
C LEU A 25 19.78 9.07 8.12
N LYS A 26 19.62 9.14 9.45
CA LYS A 26 20.59 9.80 10.34
C LYS A 26 21.97 9.15 10.29
N ARG A 27 22.04 7.81 10.32
CA ARG A 27 23.31 7.06 10.19
C ARG A 27 24.00 7.35 8.85
N ALA A 28 23.22 7.54 7.80
CA ALA A 28 23.72 7.85 6.46
C ALA A 28 23.97 9.35 6.20
N GLN A 29 23.74 10.23 7.18
CA GLN A 29 23.78 11.70 7.01
C GLN A 29 22.94 12.19 5.82
N ALA A 30 21.80 11.55 5.60
CA ALA A 30 20.91 11.80 4.48
C ALA A 30 19.53 12.30 4.93
N GLN A 31 18.80 12.92 4.01
CA GLN A 31 17.43 13.39 4.23
C GLN A 31 16.53 13.00 3.07
N VAL A 32 15.26 12.72 3.38
CA VAL A 32 14.21 12.54 2.38
C VAL A 32 13.55 13.88 2.14
N ILE A 33 13.56 14.34 0.90
CA ILE A 33 12.95 15.62 0.50
C ILE A 33 11.47 15.40 0.14
N GLN A 34 11.19 14.41 -0.71
CA GLN A 34 9.84 14.07 -1.16
C GLN A 34 9.80 12.63 -1.67
N PHE A 35 8.64 11.98 -1.56
CA PHE A 35 8.35 10.74 -2.26
C PHE A 35 6.91 10.78 -2.78
N ILE A 36 6.65 10.02 -3.85
CA ILE A 36 5.31 9.81 -4.40
C ILE A 36 5.18 8.30 -4.58
N ARG A 37 4.07 7.73 -4.10
CA ARG A 37 3.74 6.31 -4.28
C ARG A 37 2.50 6.25 -5.16
N PHE A 38 2.60 5.52 -6.26
CA PHE A 38 1.46 5.18 -7.11
C PHE A 38 1.11 3.72 -6.92
N GLU A 39 -0.18 3.42 -6.87
CA GLU A 39 -0.69 2.05 -6.87
C GLU A 39 -1.73 1.86 -7.97
N VAL A 40 -1.64 0.74 -8.69
CA VAL A 40 -2.60 0.42 -9.76
C VAL A 40 -3.98 0.23 -9.14
N GLY A 41 -4.95 1.02 -9.59
CA GLY A 41 -6.31 0.98 -9.06
C GLY A 41 -6.53 1.83 -7.81
N GLU A 42 -5.55 2.65 -7.40
CA GLU A 42 -5.74 3.62 -6.33
C GLU A 42 -6.94 4.54 -6.63
N GLY A 43 -7.93 4.55 -5.73
CA GLY A 43 -9.16 5.32 -5.90
C GLY A 43 -10.20 4.72 -6.85
N ILE A 44 -9.96 3.53 -7.42
CA ILE A 44 -10.95 2.81 -8.26
C ILE A 44 -11.69 1.80 -7.39
N GLU A 45 -13.03 1.87 -7.39
CA GLU A 45 -13.86 0.86 -6.72
C GLU A 45 -13.66 -0.49 -7.41
N LYS A 46 -13.16 -1.48 -6.64
CA LYS A 46 -13.00 -2.83 -7.14
C LYS A 46 -14.37 -3.45 -7.35
N LYS A 47 -14.77 -3.60 -8.61
CA LYS A 47 -15.96 -4.38 -8.97
C LYS A 47 -15.78 -5.80 -8.46
N SER A 48 -16.69 -6.23 -7.60
CA SER A 48 -16.80 -7.62 -7.16
C SER A 48 -17.78 -8.33 -8.08
N ASP A 49 -17.32 -8.74 -9.26
CA ASP A 49 -18.14 -9.50 -10.18
C ASP A 49 -18.37 -10.90 -9.58
N ASN A 50 -19.62 -11.22 -9.28
CA ASN A 50 -19.99 -12.54 -8.78
C ASN A 50 -20.11 -13.49 -9.97
N PHE A 51 -18.98 -14.10 -10.33
CA PHE A 51 -18.86 -15.04 -11.44
C PHE A 51 -19.98 -16.10 -11.47
N VAL A 52 -20.44 -16.55 -10.30
CA VAL A 52 -21.53 -17.54 -10.19
C VAL A 52 -22.87 -16.96 -10.65
N ALA A 53 -23.17 -15.71 -10.31
CA ALA A 53 -24.41 -15.05 -10.72
C ALA A 53 -24.42 -14.80 -12.24
N ASP A 54 -23.29 -14.40 -12.82
CA ASP A 54 -23.18 -14.16 -14.26
C ASP A 54 -23.29 -15.47 -15.07
N VAL A 55 -22.66 -16.55 -14.61
CA VAL A 55 -22.77 -17.88 -15.23
C VAL A 55 -24.21 -18.40 -15.17
N LEU A 56 -24.89 -18.24 -14.03
CA LEU A 56 -26.29 -18.64 -13.90
C LEU A 56 -27.23 -17.80 -14.76
N ALA A 57 -26.96 -16.50 -14.95
CA ALA A 57 -27.75 -15.63 -15.82
C ALA A 57 -27.60 -16.03 -17.30
N GLN A 58 -26.39 -16.40 -17.75
CA GLN A 58 -26.16 -16.89 -19.11
C GLN A 58 -26.79 -18.27 -19.35
N ALA A 59 -26.73 -19.18 -18.37
CA ALA A 59 -27.30 -20.53 -18.50
C ALA A 59 -28.85 -20.55 -18.51
N ARG A 60 -29.50 -19.53 -17.94
CA ARG A 60 -30.98 -19.39 -17.94
C ARG A 60 -31.53 -18.66 -19.17
N GLY A 61 -30.66 -18.28 -20.11
CA GLY A 61 -31.01 -17.54 -21.32
C GLY A 61 -31.37 -18.38 -22.55
N ASN A 62 -31.67 -19.67 -22.38
CA ASN A 62 -32.29 -20.54 -23.39
C ASN A 62 -33.57 -21.18 -22.82
#